data_AF-A0A850PBR4-F1
#
_entry.id   AF-A0A850PBR4-F1
#
_cell.length_a   1.000
_cell.length_b   1.000
_cell.length_c   1.000
_cell.angle_alpha   90.00
_cell.angle_beta   90.00
_cell.angle_gamma   90.00
#
_symmetry.space_group_name_H-M   'P 1'
#
loop_
_entity.id
_entity.type
_entity.pdbx_description
1 polymer ?
#
loop_
_entity_poly.entity_id
_entity_poly.type
_entity_poly.pdbx_seq_one_letter_code
_entity_poly.pdbx_strand_id
1 'polypeptide(L)'
;MTDPRIEAAIDAVLQARRWRDRTWGDGAIGGFNYSTDEKKRYVIRDHEAEEREGKTVVLHETDDRKVHEREFERACLRREIVAVLQAADVAAWRPIESAPRDGTNILASWQRNDGKTFVVRVYWDAEFSGETNEETGLYEWKGAWTDDSVASWGMEERHSYECTHWMPLPAPPAETSYD
;
A
#
# COMPACT_ATOMS: atom_id res chain seq x y z
N MET A 1 19.32 -7.18 10.08
CA MET A 1 18.33 -7.59 9.07
C MET A 1 17.90 -6.34 8.33
N THR A 2 17.87 -6.37 7.00
CA THR A 2 17.36 -5.27 6.17
C THR A 2 15.85 -5.12 6.39
N ASP A 3 15.34 -3.89 6.31
CA ASP A 3 13.91 -3.61 6.42
C ASP A 3 13.18 -4.32 5.26
N PRO A 4 12.16 -5.16 5.50
CA PRO A 4 11.46 -5.90 4.43
C PRO A 4 10.85 -4.97 3.38
N ARG A 5 10.55 -3.72 3.74
CA ARG A 5 10.07 -2.69 2.79
C ARG A 5 11.14 -2.32 1.77
N ILE A 6 12.41 -2.30 2.18
CA ILE A 6 13.54 -1.97 1.29
C ILE A 6 13.74 -3.08 0.27
N GLU A 7 13.73 -4.35 0.70
CA GLU A 7 13.89 -5.49 -0.22
C GLU A 7 12.73 -5.57 -1.22
N ALA A 8 11.49 -5.43 -0.73
CA ALA A 8 10.30 -5.40 -1.59
C ALA A 8 10.34 -4.23 -2.60
N ALA A 9 10.81 -3.06 -2.18
CA ALA A 9 11.02 -1.91 -3.05
C ALA A 9 12.08 -2.20 -4.13
N ILE A 10 13.21 -2.81 -3.77
CA ILE A 10 14.26 -3.18 -4.73
C ILE A 10 13.71 -4.15 -5.76
N ASP A 11 13.01 -5.20 -5.33
CA ASP A 11 12.41 -6.18 -6.22
C ASP A 11 11.38 -5.54 -7.16
N ALA A 12 10.58 -4.60 -6.66
CA ALA A 12 9.62 -3.85 -7.47
C ALA A 12 10.30 -2.98 -8.54
N VAL A 13 11.41 -2.32 -8.22
CA VAL A 13 12.21 -1.57 -9.22
C VAL A 13 12.75 -2.52 -10.29
N LEU A 14 13.34 -3.64 -9.86
CA LEU A 14 13.91 -4.62 -10.79
C LEU A 14 12.82 -5.15 -11.73
N GLN A 15 11.63 -5.46 -11.21
CA GLN A 15 10.50 -5.91 -12.01
C GLN A 15 9.97 -4.82 -12.94
N ALA A 16 9.81 -3.59 -12.47
CA ALA A 16 9.38 -2.46 -13.30
C ALA A 16 10.38 -2.16 -14.43
N ARG A 17 11.67 -2.43 -14.20
CA ARG A 17 12.75 -2.25 -15.19
C ARG A 17 12.92 -3.42 -16.15
N ARG A 18 12.55 -4.65 -15.78
CA ARG A 18 12.67 -5.86 -16.64
C ARG A 18 11.91 -5.73 -17.95
N TRP A 19 10.91 -4.84 -18.01
CA TRP A 19 10.24 -4.52 -19.25
C TRP A 19 11.11 -3.68 -20.20
N ARG A 20 12.16 -2.99 -19.77
CA ARG A 20 12.97 -2.16 -20.67
C ARG A 20 13.84 -3.00 -21.62
N ASP A 21 13.42 -3.23 -22.85
CA ASP A 21 14.36 -3.44 -23.96
C ASP A 21 15.07 -2.09 -24.23
N ARG A 22 16.37 -2.05 -23.96
CA ARG A 22 17.23 -0.87 -24.16
C ARG A 22 17.40 -0.45 -25.62
N THR A 23 17.02 -1.32 -26.54
CA THR A 23 17.33 -1.24 -27.97
C THR A 23 16.10 -0.94 -28.81
N TRP A 24 14.91 -1.40 -28.41
CA TRP A 24 13.68 -1.30 -29.24
C TRP A 24 12.39 -0.90 -28.53
N GLY A 25 12.40 -0.57 -27.23
CA GLY A 25 11.24 0.10 -26.61
C GLY A 25 10.06 -0.82 -26.26
N ASP A 26 10.26 -2.13 -26.12
CA ASP A 26 9.25 -3.07 -25.59
C ASP A 26 9.11 -2.98 -24.05
N GLY A 27 9.29 -1.76 -23.52
CA GLY A 27 9.00 -1.39 -22.15
C GLY A 27 7.52 -1.22 -21.90
N ALA A 28 7.08 -1.45 -20.66
CA ALA A 28 5.74 -1.08 -20.23
C ALA A 28 5.45 0.40 -20.53
N ILE A 29 6.48 1.27 -20.54
CA ILE A 29 6.41 2.62 -21.10
C ILE A 29 7.22 2.68 -22.40
N GLY A 30 6.56 3.00 -23.51
CA GLY A 30 7.16 3.10 -24.85
C GLY A 30 7.20 4.54 -25.36
N GLY A 31 8.31 4.95 -25.96
CA GLY A 31 8.48 6.24 -26.64
C GLY A 31 8.45 6.06 -28.15
N PHE A 32 7.51 6.70 -28.84
CA PHE A 32 7.25 6.54 -30.26
C PHE A 32 7.44 7.84 -31.03
N ASN A 33 8.13 7.76 -32.15
CA ASN A 33 8.23 8.84 -33.12
C ASN A 33 7.34 8.52 -34.32
N TYR A 34 6.19 9.20 -34.40
CA TYR A 34 5.25 9.12 -35.52
C TYR A 34 5.38 10.33 -36.46
N SER A 35 6.55 10.98 -36.48
CA SER A 35 6.78 12.15 -37.32
C SER A 35 6.79 11.77 -38.81
N THR A 36 6.19 12.63 -39.63
CA THR A 36 6.29 12.63 -41.09
C THR A 36 7.07 13.87 -41.55
N ASP A 37 7.33 13.99 -42.85
CA ASP A 37 7.97 15.18 -43.43
C ASP A 37 7.18 16.48 -43.17
N GLU A 38 5.86 16.37 -42.99
CA GLU A 38 4.95 17.51 -42.80
C GLU A 38 4.62 17.79 -41.33
N LYS A 39 4.77 16.79 -40.44
CA LYS A 39 4.32 16.90 -39.05
C LYS A 39 5.23 16.14 -38.10
N LYS A 40 5.73 16.81 -37.07
CA LYS A 40 6.40 16.16 -35.95
C LYS A 40 5.39 15.64 -34.94
N ARG A 41 5.57 14.41 -34.49
CA ARG A 41 4.68 13.78 -33.52
C ARG A 41 5.44 12.74 -32.71
N TYR A 42 5.67 13.04 -31.44
CA TYR A 42 6.27 12.15 -30.46
C TYR A 42 5.24 11.76 -29.41
N VAL A 43 5.13 10.48 -29.10
CA VAL A 43 4.08 9.92 -28.23
C VAL A 43 4.72 9.01 -27.20
N ILE A 44 4.29 9.12 -25.95
CA ILE A 44 4.64 8.20 -24.87
C ILE A 44 3.41 7.37 -24.56
N ARG A 45 3.54 6.03 -24.56
CA ARG A 45 2.46 5.07 -24.35
C ARG A 45 2.73 4.19 -23.14
N ASP A 46 1.66 3.69 -22.51
CA ASP A 46 1.73 2.72 -21.41
C ASP A 46 1.18 1.36 -21.88
N HIS A 47 2.06 0.47 -22.34
CA HIS A 47 1.71 -0.82 -22.91
C HIS A 47 1.06 -1.78 -21.91
N GLU A 48 1.38 -1.70 -20.63
CA GLU A 48 0.71 -2.53 -19.62
C GLU A 48 -0.72 -2.06 -19.39
N ALA A 49 -0.93 -0.73 -19.35
CA ALA A 49 -2.28 -0.19 -19.31
C ALA A 49 -3.05 -0.54 -20.60
N GLU A 50 -2.39 -0.59 -21.75
CA GLU A 50 -3.00 -1.01 -23.02
C GLU A 50 -3.47 -2.46 -23.00
N GLU A 51 -2.66 -3.37 -22.48
CA GLU A 51 -3.03 -4.78 -22.31
C GLU A 51 -4.24 -4.91 -21.38
N ARG A 52 -4.25 -4.18 -20.27
CA ARG A 52 -5.34 -4.19 -19.29
C ARG A 52 -6.64 -3.59 -19.83
N GLU A 53 -6.55 -2.51 -20.61
CA GLU A 53 -7.70 -1.75 -21.08
C GLU A 53 -8.17 -2.14 -22.50
N GLY A 54 -7.38 -2.92 -23.22
CA GLY A 54 -7.68 -3.33 -24.60
C GLY A 54 -7.68 -2.18 -25.61
N LYS A 55 -7.04 -1.05 -25.30
CA LYS A 55 -6.97 0.15 -26.15
C LYS A 55 -5.66 0.89 -25.93
N THR A 56 -5.25 1.73 -26.90
CA THR A 56 -4.06 2.58 -26.78
C THR A 56 -4.17 3.58 -25.61
N VAL A 57 -3.13 3.65 -24.78
CA VAL A 57 -3.04 4.54 -23.62
C VAL A 57 -1.88 5.50 -23.83
N VAL A 58 -2.19 6.75 -24.19
CA VAL A 58 -1.19 7.81 -24.38
C VAL A 58 -1.00 8.57 -23.06
N LEU A 59 0.23 8.56 -22.55
CA LEU A 59 0.62 9.33 -21.37
C LEU A 59 0.97 10.78 -21.71
N HIS A 60 1.56 10.99 -22.89
CA HIS A 60 2.00 12.31 -23.33
C HIS A 60 2.18 12.33 -24.86
N GLU A 61 1.85 13.46 -25.49
CA GLU A 61 2.07 13.72 -26.92
C GLU A 61 2.63 15.13 -27.10
N THR A 62 3.63 15.27 -27.97
CA THR A 62 4.27 16.56 -28.28
C THR A 62 4.91 16.54 -29.68
N ASP A 63 5.11 17.71 -30.28
CA ASP A 63 5.89 17.90 -31.50
C ASP A 63 7.36 18.30 -31.22
N ASP A 64 7.71 18.53 -29.95
CA ASP A 64 9.06 18.87 -29.50
C ASP A 64 9.80 17.63 -28.94
N ARG A 65 10.91 17.27 -29.60
CA ARG A 65 11.76 16.15 -29.20
C ARG A 65 12.35 16.30 -27.79
N LYS A 66 12.75 17.50 -27.38
CA LYS A 66 13.34 17.73 -26.05
C LYS A 66 12.30 17.55 -24.94
N VAL A 67 11.08 18.00 -25.20
CA VAL A 67 9.95 17.78 -24.28
C VAL A 67 9.64 16.29 -24.20
N HIS A 68 9.62 15.59 -25.33
CA HIS A 68 9.43 14.14 -25.37
C HIS A 68 10.48 13.39 -24.55
N GLU A 69 11.77 13.65 -24.75
CA GLU A 69 12.85 12.99 -24.02
C GLU A 69 12.73 13.21 -22.50
N ARG A 70 12.44 14.45 -22.07
CA ARG A 70 12.23 14.79 -20.66
C ARG A 70 11.02 14.07 -20.07
N GLU A 71 9.87 14.10 -20.74
CA GLU A 71 8.65 13.49 -20.21
C GLU A 71 8.71 11.96 -20.28
N PHE A 72 9.47 11.38 -21.20
CA PHE A 72 9.70 9.94 -21.28
C PHE A 72 10.47 9.46 -20.04
N GLU A 73 11.57 10.14 -19.68
CA GLU A 73 12.31 9.83 -18.47
C GLU A 73 11.43 9.95 -17.22
N ARG A 74 10.62 11.02 -17.12
CA ARG A 74 9.69 11.21 -16.01
C ARG A 74 8.60 10.14 -15.96
N ALA A 75 8.07 9.70 -17.10
CA ALA A 75 7.09 8.62 -17.17
C ALA A 75 7.67 7.31 -16.63
N CYS A 76 8.90 6.96 -17.05
CA CYS A 76 9.58 5.78 -16.52
C CYS A 76 9.86 5.87 -15.02
N LEU A 77 10.33 7.03 -14.54
CA LEU A 77 10.57 7.25 -13.11
C LEU A 77 9.28 7.19 -12.28
N ARG A 78 8.19 7.80 -12.75
CA ARG A 78 6.88 7.73 -12.09
C ARG A 78 6.44 6.28 -11.90
N ARG A 79 6.58 5.44 -12.93
CA ARG A 79 6.26 4.01 -12.85
C ARG A 79 7.09 3.30 -11.78
N GLU A 80 8.41 3.48 -11.80
CA GLU A 80 9.31 2.87 -10.82
C GLU A 80 8.96 3.29 -9.39
N ILE A 81 8.70 4.59 -9.17
CA ILE A 81 8.33 5.12 -7.86
C ILE A 81 6.99 4.56 -7.39
N VAL A 82 5.98 4.50 -8.26
CA VAL A 82 4.67 3.92 -7.91
C VAL A 82 4.81 2.46 -7.52
N ALA A 83 5.54 1.66 -8.29
CA ALA A 83 5.77 0.25 -7.98
C ALA A 83 6.51 0.07 -6.63
N VAL A 84 7.51 0.90 -6.38
CA VAL A 84 8.25 0.93 -5.10
C VAL A 84 7.33 1.21 -3.92
N LEU A 85 6.52 2.29 -4.01
CA LEU A 85 5.65 2.69 -2.91
C LEU A 85 4.61 1.60 -2.61
N GLN A 86 4.00 1.03 -3.64
CA GLN A 86 3.03 -0.06 -3.49
C GLN A 86 3.65 -1.30 -2.84
N ALA A 87 4.84 -1.73 -3.28
CA ALA A 87 5.51 -2.89 -2.72
C ALA A 87 5.95 -2.65 -1.28
N ALA A 88 6.45 -1.46 -0.97
CA ALA A 88 6.84 -1.08 0.39
C ALA A 88 5.62 -1.02 1.33
N ASP A 89 4.49 -0.49 0.87
CA ASP A 89 3.24 -0.42 1.66
C ASP A 89 2.70 -1.83 1.96
N VAL A 90 2.72 -2.74 0.98
CA VAL A 90 2.32 -4.14 1.20
C VAL A 90 3.26 -4.84 2.18
N ALA A 91 4.57 -4.66 2.03
CA ALA A 91 5.58 -5.26 2.90
C ALA A 91 5.62 -4.65 4.31
N ALA A 92 4.97 -3.50 4.54
CA ALA A 92 4.84 -2.89 5.86
C ALA A 92 3.88 -3.66 6.77
N TRP A 93 2.91 -4.38 6.19
CA TRP A 93 1.98 -5.22 6.93
C TRP A 93 2.65 -6.51 7.42
N ARG A 94 2.35 -6.89 8.66
CA ARG A 94 2.90 -8.05 9.36
C ARG A 94 1.77 -8.91 9.92
N PRO A 95 1.99 -10.22 10.15
CA PRO A 95 1.01 -11.06 10.83
C PRO A 95 0.68 -10.51 12.21
N ILE A 96 -0.60 -10.49 12.59
CA ILE A 96 -1.07 -9.92 13.87
C ILE A 96 -0.40 -10.58 15.09
N GLU A 97 0.04 -11.82 14.97
CA GLU A 97 0.71 -12.57 16.03
C GLU A 97 2.04 -11.94 16.45
N SER A 98 2.64 -11.14 15.57
CA SER A 98 3.87 -10.40 15.83
C SER A 98 3.65 -8.99 16.39
N ALA A 99 2.39 -8.56 16.56
CA ALA A 99 2.06 -7.23 17.06
C ALA A 99 2.39 -7.08 18.55
N PRO A 100 2.77 -5.86 19.00
CA PRO A 100 3.00 -5.59 20.42
C PRO A 100 1.70 -5.69 21.22
N ARG A 101 1.69 -6.51 22.28
CA ARG A 101 0.55 -6.71 23.20
C ARG A 101 0.69 -5.90 24.49
N ASP A 102 1.36 -4.76 24.42
CA ASP A 102 1.71 -3.89 25.55
C ASP A 102 0.83 -2.63 25.63
N GLY A 103 -0.30 -2.61 24.90
CA GLY A 103 -1.18 -1.44 24.78
C GLY A 103 -0.73 -0.43 23.72
N THR A 104 0.36 -0.68 22.99
CA THR A 104 0.76 0.15 21.85
C THR A 104 -0.32 0.15 20.77
N ASN A 105 -0.64 1.36 20.27
CA ASN A 105 -1.59 1.52 19.19
C ASN A 105 -0.99 1.13 17.84
N ILE A 106 -1.76 0.40 17.05
CA ILE A 106 -1.39 -0.10 15.72
C ILE A 106 -2.52 0.17 14.72
N LEU A 107 -2.20 0.14 13.42
CA LEU A 107 -3.20 -0.10 12.40
C LEU A 107 -3.34 -1.61 12.24
N ALA A 108 -4.56 -2.13 12.30
CA ALA A 108 -4.87 -3.52 12.06
C ALA A 108 -5.82 -3.69 10.88
N SER A 109 -5.69 -4.82 10.20
CA SER A 109 -6.48 -5.17 9.02
C SER A 109 -7.04 -6.58 9.14
N TRP A 110 -8.25 -6.77 8.62
CA TRP A 110 -8.89 -8.06 8.45
C TRP A 110 -9.88 -8.02 7.28
N GLN A 111 -10.26 -9.20 6.80
CA GLN A 111 -11.31 -9.35 5.80
C GLN A 111 -12.58 -9.81 6.49
N ARG A 112 -13.71 -9.16 6.20
CA ARG A 112 -15.03 -9.61 6.64
C ARG A 112 -15.53 -10.74 5.73
N ASN A 113 -16.58 -11.43 6.19
CA ASN A 113 -17.24 -12.50 5.43
C ASN A 113 -17.79 -12.05 4.06
N ASP A 114 -18.02 -10.75 3.85
CA ASP A 114 -18.44 -10.18 2.56
C ASP A 114 -17.26 -9.90 1.59
N GLY A 115 -16.04 -10.29 1.96
CA GLY A 115 -14.83 -10.11 1.16
C GLY A 115 -14.19 -8.73 1.27
N LYS A 116 -14.77 -7.79 2.03
CA LYS A 116 -14.21 -6.44 2.18
C LYS A 116 -13.11 -6.42 3.23
N THR A 117 -12.01 -5.74 2.90
CA THR A 117 -10.92 -5.44 3.83
C THR A 117 -11.26 -4.20 4.66
N PHE A 118 -11.07 -4.30 5.97
CA PHE A 118 -11.19 -3.19 6.91
C PHE A 118 -9.82 -2.85 7.47
N VAL A 119 -9.59 -1.57 7.74
CA VAL A 119 -8.41 -1.07 8.45
C VAL A 119 -8.90 -0.19 9.59
N VAL A 120 -8.42 -0.44 10.81
CA VAL A 120 -8.80 0.34 11.99
C VAL A 120 -7.59 0.52 12.91
N ARG A 121 -7.60 1.59 13.72
CA ARG A 121 -6.68 1.74 14.85
C ARG A 121 -7.14 0.82 15.98
N VAL A 122 -6.26 -0.01 16.51
CA VAL A 122 -6.53 -0.83 17.71
C VAL A 122 -5.35 -0.81 18.67
N TYR A 123 -5.60 -1.28 19.90
CA TYR A 123 -4.57 -1.68 20.86
C TYR A 123 -4.97 -3.01 21.52
N TRP A 124 -4.01 -3.69 22.15
CA TRP A 124 -4.27 -4.91 22.91
C TRP A 124 -4.72 -4.55 24.32
N ASP A 125 -5.92 -5.01 24.70
CA ASP A 125 -6.43 -4.95 26.06
C ASP A 125 -6.35 -6.35 26.68
N ALA A 126 -5.47 -6.53 27.67
CA ALA A 126 -5.31 -7.83 28.35
C ALA A 126 -6.48 -8.16 29.28
N GLU A 127 -7.26 -7.16 29.68
CA GLU A 127 -8.39 -7.25 30.62
C GLU A 127 -9.71 -6.91 29.90
N PHE A 128 -9.83 -7.33 28.64
CA PHE A 128 -10.95 -6.96 27.78
C PHE A 128 -12.30 -7.56 28.25
N SER A 129 -12.34 -8.86 28.50
CA SER A 129 -13.50 -9.54 29.08
C SER A 129 -13.04 -10.59 30.07
N GLY A 130 -13.81 -10.84 31.12
CA GLY A 130 -13.46 -11.86 32.10
C GLY A 130 -14.67 -12.65 32.56
N GLU A 131 -14.44 -13.93 32.82
CA GLU A 131 -15.44 -14.86 33.31
C GLU A 131 -14.86 -15.74 34.41
N THR A 132 -15.73 -16.24 35.29
CA THR A 132 -15.30 -17.20 36.31
C THR A 132 -15.14 -18.56 35.63
N ASN A 133 -13.92 -19.10 35.68
CA ASN A 133 -13.65 -20.45 35.22
C ASN A 133 -14.38 -21.46 36.11
N GLU A 134 -15.31 -22.23 35.53
CA GLU A 134 -16.18 -23.15 36.28
C GLU A 134 -15.41 -24.30 36.95
N GLU A 135 -14.25 -24.69 36.42
CA GLU A 135 -13.43 -25.77 36.96
C GLU A 135 -12.55 -25.31 38.12
N THR A 136 -12.00 -24.10 38.05
CA THR A 136 -11.06 -23.57 39.06
C THR A 136 -11.74 -22.65 40.08
N GLY A 137 -12.90 -22.09 39.73
CA GLY A 137 -13.61 -21.07 40.51
C GLY A 137 -12.93 -19.69 40.49
N LEU A 138 -11.87 -19.51 39.68
CA LEU A 138 -11.11 -18.26 39.59
C LEU A 138 -11.67 -17.37 38.48
N TYR A 139 -11.60 -16.04 38.69
CA TYR A 139 -11.92 -15.07 37.64
C TYR A 139 -10.73 -14.95 36.69
N GLU A 140 -10.95 -15.21 35.41
CA GLU A 140 -9.92 -15.22 34.37
C GLU A 140 -10.20 -14.14 33.32
N TRP A 141 -9.20 -13.33 33.01
CA TRP A 141 -9.27 -12.33 31.95
C TRP A 141 -8.89 -12.93 30.59
N LYS A 142 -9.66 -12.56 29.56
CA LYS A 142 -9.42 -12.84 28.15
C LYS A 142 -9.11 -11.53 27.43
N GLY A 143 -7.89 -11.42 26.92
CA GLY A 143 -7.46 -10.25 26.17
C GLY A 143 -7.98 -10.23 24.73
N ALA A 144 -8.11 -9.03 24.16
CA ALA A 144 -8.54 -8.83 22.77
C ALA A 144 -7.93 -7.56 22.15
N TRP A 145 -7.96 -7.48 20.82
CA TRP A 145 -7.73 -6.23 20.09
C TRP A 145 -9.01 -5.39 20.07
N THR A 146 -8.93 -4.14 20.51
CA THR A 146 -10.07 -3.22 20.62
C THR A 146 -9.69 -1.78 20.23
N ASP A 147 -10.66 -0.90 20.00
CA ASP A 147 -10.49 0.47 19.49
C ASP A 147 -11.16 1.55 20.35
N ASP A 148 -11.46 1.25 21.62
CA ASP A 148 -12.28 2.08 22.54
C ASP A 148 -13.74 2.29 22.08
N SER A 149 -14.18 1.72 20.95
CA SER A 149 -15.57 1.81 20.50
C SER A 149 -16.47 0.90 21.32
N VAL A 150 -17.66 1.41 21.63
CA VAL A 150 -18.74 0.63 22.25
C VAL A 150 -19.66 0.05 21.17
N ALA A 151 -19.98 -1.24 21.28
CA ALA A 151 -20.91 -1.94 20.40
C ALA A 151 -22.37 -1.50 20.65
N SER A 152 -22.69 -1.07 21.88
CA SER A 152 -23.98 -0.54 22.28
C SER A 152 -23.83 0.53 23.36
N TRP A 153 -24.46 1.70 23.14
CA TRP A 153 -24.47 2.83 24.07
C TRP A 153 -25.20 2.55 25.40
N GLY A 154 -25.96 1.45 25.47
CA GLY A 154 -26.75 1.11 26.66
C GLY A 154 -26.08 0.13 27.63
N MET A 155 -24.99 -0.54 27.24
CA MET A 155 -24.40 -1.66 28.00
C MET A 155 -22.86 -1.65 28.12
N GLU A 156 -22.17 -0.59 27.68
CA GLU A 156 -20.68 -0.52 27.70
C GLU A 156 -19.98 -1.79 27.14
N GLU A 157 -20.59 -2.43 26.13
CA GLU A 157 -19.98 -3.58 25.48
C GLU A 157 -18.82 -3.11 24.60
N ARG A 158 -17.58 -3.37 25.02
CA ARG A 158 -16.40 -3.09 24.20
C ARG A 158 -16.39 -4.01 22.97
N HIS A 159 -15.86 -3.51 21.86
CA HIS A 159 -15.80 -4.27 20.61
C HIS A 159 -14.44 -4.99 20.47
N SER A 160 -14.46 -6.29 20.12
CA SER A 160 -13.25 -7.06 19.81
C SER A 160 -13.10 -7.31 18.30
N TYR A 161 -11.87 -7.24 17.79
CA TYR A 161 -11.57 -7.46 16.37
C TYR A 161 -10.74 -8.73 16.12
N GLU A 162 -11.17 -9.52 15.13
CA GLU A 162 -10.43 -10.67 14.59
C GLU A 162 -9.39 -10.21 13.55
N CYS A 163 -8.47 -9.36 13.98
CA CYS A 163 -7.40 -8.81 13.15
C CYS A 163 -6.51 -9.93 12.60
N THR A 164 -6.03 -9.82 11.36
CA THR A 164 -5.09 -10.79 10.75
C THR A 164 -3.73 -10.19 10.46
N HIS A 165 -3.67 -8.88 10.21
CA HIS A 165 -2.43 -8.17 9.92
C HIS A 165 -2.35 -6.86 10.69
N TRP A 166 -1.14 -6.37 10.90
CA TRP A 166 -0.88 -5.07 11.51
C TRP A 166 0.25 -4.31 10.85
N MET A 167 0.28 -3.00 11.05
CA MET A 167 1.46 -2.16 10.88
C MET A 167 1.49 -1.06 11.94
N PRO A 168 2.67 -0.47 12.24
CA PRO A 168 2.75 0.70 13.11
C PRO A 168 1.90 1.86 12.58
N LEU A 169 1.45 2.74 13.47
CA LEU A 169 0.87 4.01 13.05
C LEU A 169 1.88 4.81 12.21
N PRO A 170 1.45 5.52 11.15
CA PRO A 170 2.34 6.42 10.42
C PRO A 170 2.87 7.50 11.35
N ALA A 171 4.08 7.97 11.07
CA ALA A 171 4.61 9.14 11.75
C ALA A 171 3.67 10.34 11.52
N PRO A 172 3.50 11.23 12.53
CA PRO A 172 2.76 12.46 12.31
C PRO A 172 3.41 13.28 11.19
N PRO A 173 2.64 14.14 10.50
CA PRO A 173 3.23 15.10 9.57
C PRO A 173 4.35 15.89 10.25
N ALA A 174 5.44 16.16 9.53
CA ALA A 174 6.46 17.09 10.01
C ALA A 174 5.78 18.44 10.30
N GLU A 175 6.09 19.06 11.44
CA GLU A 175 5.57 20.38 11.78
C GLU A 175 5.88 21.34 10.63
N THR A 176 4.83 21.81 9.97
CA THR A 176 4.92 23.03 9.17
C THR A 176 4.72 24.13 10.18
N SER A 177 5.80 24.78 10.60
CA SER A 177 5.72 25.99 11.40
C SER A 177 4.91 27.00 10.58
N TYR A 178 3.68 27.27 11.02
CA TYR A 178 2.94 28.43 10.54
C TYR A 178 3.54 29.64 11.26
N ASP A 179 4.49 30.30 10.61
CA ASP A 179 4.92 31.66 10.96
C ASP A 179 3.87 32.69 10.52
#